data_AF-A0A2N4UWC6-F1
#
_entry.id   AF-A0A2N4UWC6-F1
#
_cell.length_a   1.000
_cell.length_b   1.000
_cell.length_c   1.000
_cell.angle_alpha   90.00
_cell.angle_beta   90.00
_cell.angle_gamma   90.00
#
_symmetry.space_group_name_H-M   'P 1'
#
loop_
_entity.id
_entity.type
_entity.pdbx_description
1 polymer ?
#
loop_
_entity_poly.entity_id
_entity_poly.type
_entity_poly.pdbx_seq_one_letter_code
_entity_poly.pdbx_strand_id
1 'polypeptide(L)'
;MCKEIKVIRANAIEKIKASINTALIIVLDNIDISHELQQQKDVVICTDDVFCGEQSSYWNKFGFVADIVADDIDYDVMDIQQTSSKEFEFYYNNRFRKEHAQRIHQYFERIDALPAINTIYVACVSRTSRAAAIARYYQLTHKMPLIGDYRRINQSVMNLLNDPCCFDDAFANKKFDEKHPVVASIKSLLHNIITPIDMSPIHNL
;
A
#
# COMPACT_ATOMS: atom_id res chain seq x y z
N MET A 1 24.04 -0.11 14.28
CA MET A 1 22.96 0.87 14.48
C MET A 1 21.64 0.10 14.55
N CYS A 2 20.73 0.47 15.44
CA CYS A 2 19.41 -0.16 15.51
C CYS A 2 18.52 0.42 14.40
N LYS A 3 17.85 -0.43 13.61
CA LYS A 3 16.89 0.00 12.59
C LYS A 3 15.62 0.49 13.30
N GLU A 4 15.06 1.61 12.87
CA GLU A 4 13.82 2.19 13.43
C GLU A 4 12.78 2.47 12.34
N ILE A 5 11.50 2.47 12.74
CA ILE A 5 10.39 2.83 11.86
C ILE A 5 9.57 3.98 12.46
N LYS A 6 9.20 4.94 11.61
CA LYS A 6 8.59 6.22 11.98
C LYS A 6 7.29 6.44 11.22
N VAL A 7 6.22 6.76 11.94
CA VAL A 7 4.94 7.21 11.36
C VAL A 7 4.93 8.72 11.31
N ILE A 8 4.69 9.27 10.12
CA ILE A 8 4.63 10.72 9.90
C ILE A 8 3.43 11.11 9.03
N ARG A 9 3.10 12.40 9.03
CA ARG A 9 2.19 13.00 8.05
C ARG A 9 2.96 13.34 6.77
N ALA A 10 2.30 13.33 5.62
CA ALA A 10 2.93 13.64 4.33
C ALA A 10 3.58 15.04 4.32
N ASN A 11 2.95 16.04 4.93
CA ASN A 11 3.53 17.39 5.05
C ASN A 11 4.81 17.46 5.91
N ALA A 12 5.17 16.41 6.63
CA ALA A 12 6.42 16.33 7.37
C ALA A 12 7.57 15.76 6.53
N ILE A 13 7.31 15.24 5.32
CA ILE A 13 8.34 14.67 4.42
C ILE A 13 9.41 15.72 4.10
N GLU A 14 9.01 16.97 3.85
CA GLU A 14 9.93 18.08 3.54
C GLU A 14 10.95 18.35 4.65
N LYS A 15 10.64 17.94 5.88
CA LYS A 15 11.52 18.12 7.06
C LYS A 15 12.47 16.94 7.25
N ILE A 16 12.31 15.86 6.49
CA ILE A 16 13.21 14.71 6.54
C ILE A 16 14.50 15.08 5.80
N LYS A 17 15.63 14.91 6.47
CA LYS A 17 16.92 14.96 5.81
C LYS A 17 17.08 13.70 4.94
N ALA A 18 16.97 13.87 3.62
CA ALA A 18 17.16 12.77 2.67
C ALA A 18 18.57 12.16 2.82
N SER A 19 18.63 10.82 2.79
CA SER A 19 19.85 10.04 2.95
C SER A 19 19.66 8.64 2.38
N ILE A 20 20.74 8.06 1.83
CA ILE A 20 20.78 6.67 1.40
C ILE A 20 20.49 5.66 2.52
N ASN A 21 20.59 6.08 3.78
CA ASN A 21 20.28 5.27 4.96
C ASN A 21 18.79 5.32 5.35
N THR A 22 17.97 6.04 4.56
CA THR A 22 16.55 6.28 4.84
C THR A 22 15.68 5.65 3.75
N ALA A 23 14.67 4.88 4.17
CA ALA A 23 13.55 4.49 3.32
C ALA A 23 12.33 5.39 3.57
N LEU A 24 11.54 5.63 2.53
CA LEU A 24 10.29 6.36 2.60
C LEU A 24 9.18 5.58 1.87
N ILE A 25 8.10 5.26 2.57
CA ILE A 25 6.87 4.71 2.01
C ILE A 25 5.77 5.76 2.18
N ILE A 26 5.10 6.13 1.10
CA ILE A 26 4.06 7.16 1.09
C ILE A 26 2.70 6.52 0.79
N VAL A 27 1.70 6.79 1.63
CA VAL A 27 0.32 6.35 1.43
C VAL A 27 -0.54 7.56 1.05
N LEU A 28 -1.02 7.56 -0.18
CA LEU A 28 -1.81 8.61 -0.80
C LEU A 28 -3.31 8.27 -0.77
N ASP A 29 -4.16 9.29 -0.75
CA ASP A 29 -5.60 9.15 -0.96
C ASP A 29 -5.91 9.19 -2.46
N ASN A 30 -6.90 8.43 -2.91
CA ASN A 30 -7.37 8.42 -4.31
C ASN A 30 -7.92 9.80 -4.73
N ILE A 31 -8.42 10.58 -3.78
CA ILE A 31 -9.09 11.87 -4.04
C ILE A 31 -8.10 13.06 -4.03
N ASP A 32 -6.86 12.88 -3.53
CA ASP A 32 -5.86 13.95 -3.34
C ASP A 32 -4.76 14.01 -4.43
N ILE A 33 -5.03 13.57 -5.66
CA ILE A 33 -4.25 14.08 -6.80
C ILE A 33 -4.72 15.53 -7.05
N SER A 34 -4.26 16.45 -6.21
CA SER A 34 -4.65 17.85 -6.30
C SER A 34 -4.27 18.42 -7.67
N HIS A 35 -5.15 19.26 -8.21
CA HIS A 35 -4.89 20.02 -9.45
C HIS A 35 -3.59 20.86 -9.37
N GLU A 36 -3.09 21.14 -8.17
CA GLU A 36 -1.84 21.87 -7.90
C GLU A 36 -0.59 21.00 -8.11
N LEU A 37 -0.66 19.68 -7.84
CA LEU A 37 0.42 18.73 -8.15
C LEU A 37 0.51 18.44 -9.67
N GLN A 38 -0.58 18.61 -10.42
CA GLN A 38 -0.60 18.50 -11.88
C GLN A 38 0.07 19.68 -12.61
N GLN A 39 0.23 20.84 -11.96
CA GLN A 39 0.78 22.05 -12.59
C GLN A 39 2.30 22.18 -12.48
N GLN A 40 2.95 21.33 -11.69
CA GLN A 40 4.41 21.18 -11.74
C GLN A 40 4.76 20.28 -12.92
N LYS A 41 5.30 20.88 -13.99
CA LYS A 41 5.63 20.24 -15.29
C LYS A 41 6.57 19.02 -15.24
N ASP A 42 6.96 18.56 -14.06
CA ASP A 42 7.88 17.43 -13.85
C ASP A 42 7.30 16.32 -12.93
N VAL A 43 5.98 16.29 -12.65
CA VAL A 43 5.40 15.27 -11.73
C VAL A 43 4.30 14.43 -12.38
N VAL A 44 4.71 13.20 -12.66
CA VAL A 44 4.03 11.90 -12.71
C VAL A 44 2.50 11.87 -12.59
N ILE A 45 1.89 11.30 -13.63
CA ILE A 45 0.53 10.76 -13.68
C ILE A 45 0.50 9.51 -12.77
N CYS A 46 -0.29 9.55 -11.70
CA CYS A 46 -0.62 8.35 -10.93
C CYS A 46 -1.92 7.76 -11.48
N THR A 47 -1.79 6.71 -12.26
CA THR A 47 -2.88 5.78 -12.60
C THR A 47 -2.33 4.41 -12.27
N ASP A 48 -2.99 3.71 -11.35
CA ASP A 48 -2.75 2.31 -10.98
C ASP A 48 -1.28 1.94 -10.72
N ASP A 49 -0.89 1.94 -9.44
CA ASP A 49 0.21 1.14 -8.92
C ASP A 49 1.66 1.47 -9.37
N VAL A 50 2.11 2.70 -8.99
CA VAL A 50 3.50 3.21 -8.79
C VAL A 50 3.96 4.29 -9.78
N PHE A 51 4.41 5.43 -9.24
CA PHE A 51 5.84 5.84 -9.23
C PHE A 51 6.03 7.30 -8.75
N CYS A 52 6.47 7.53 -7.51
CA CYS A 52 7.10 8.81 -7.17
C CYS A 52 8.51 8.93 -7.79
N GLY A 53 8.54 9.46 -9.02
CA GLY A 53 9.68 10.09 -9.71
C GLY A 53 11.03 9.36 -9.73
N GLU A 54 11.18 8.32 -10.56
CA GLU A 54 12.47 7.70 -10.89
C GLU A 54 13.47 8.72 -11.48
N GLN A 55 12.93 9.80 -12.05
CA GLN A 55 13.69 10.91 -12.63
C GLN A 55 13.86 12.11 -11.67
N SER A 56 13.25 12.08 -10.49
CA SER A 56 13.34 13.19 -9.54
C SER A 56 14.64 13.13 -8.74
N SER A 57 15.48 14.16 -8.93
CA SER A 57 16.70 14.36 -8.13
C SER A 57 16.44 14.49 -6.62
N TYR A 58 15.20 14.80 -6.21
CA TYR A 58 14.83 14.84 -4.80
C TYR A 58 14.68 13.44 -4.21
N TRP A 59 13.94 12.55 -4.88
CA TRP A 59 13.66 11.19 -4.40
C TRP A 59 14.91 10.28 -4.46
N ASN A 60 15.79 10.50 -5.43
CA ASN A 60 17.06 9.77 -5.57
C ASN A 60 18.05 9.95 -4.40
N LYS A 61 17.76 10.88 -3.48
CA LYS A 61 18.58 11.09 -2.27
C LYS A 61 18.25 10.09 -1.15
N PHE A 62 17.12 9.39 -1.24
CA PHE A 62 16.73 8.33 -0.32
C PHE A 62 17.28 6.98 -0.77
N GLY A 63 17.52 6.06 0.18
CA GLY A 63 17.96 4.70 -0.14
C GLY A 63 16.85 3.85 -0.76
N PHE A 64 15.60 4.17 -0.44
CA PHE A 64 14.41 3.53 -0.99
C PHE A 64 13.22 4.50 -0.92
N VAL A 65 12.43 4.57 -1.99
CA VAL A 65 11.17 5.34 -2.04
C VAL A 65 10.11 4.48 -2.69
N ALA A 66 8.91 4.45 -2.11
CA ALA A 66 7.75 3.84 -2.72
C ALA A 66 6.47 4.57 -2.31
N ASP A 67 5.43 4.41 -3.13
CA ASP A 67 4.10 4.95 -2.90
C ASP A 67 3.01 3.87 -3.07
N ILE A 68 1.87 4.14 -2.43
CA ILE A 68 0.63 3.35 -2.52
C ILE A 68 -0.53 4.33 -2.51
N VAL A 69 -1.50 4.14 -3.40
CA VAL A 69 -2.74 4.92 -3.42
C VAL A 69 -3.90 4.05 -2.96
N ALA A 70 -4.54 4.43 -1.86
CA ALA A 70 -5.72 3.75 -1.33
C ALA A 70 -6.34 4.62 -0.24
N ASP A 71 -7.64 4.94 -0.30
CA ASP A 71 -8.30 5.77 0.69
C ASP A 71 -8.30 5.16 2.11
N ASP A 72 -8.42 6.01 3.13
CA ASP A 72 -8.57 5.61 4.53
C ASP A 72 -9.99 5.09 4.84
N ILE A 73 -10.43 4.07 4.11
CA ILE A 73 -11.73 3.43 4.31
C ILE A 73 -11.48 2.03 4.88
N ASP A 74 -11.84 1.86 6.15
CA ASP A 74 -11.85 0.56 6.84
C ASP A 74 -13.03 -0.29 6.33
N TYR A 75 -12.87 -1.60 6.36
CA TYR A 75 -13.89 -2.57 5.99
C TYR A 75 -13.63 -3.98 6.53
N ASP A 76 -14.69 -4.70 6.85
CA ASP A 76 -14.60 -6.09 7.27
C ASP A 76 -15.47 -7.04 6.44
N VAL A 77 -15.52 -8.30 6.86
CA VAL A 77 -16.33 -9.34 6.23
C VAL A 77 -17.82 -8.97 6.20
N MET A 78 -18.34 -8.33 7.25
CA MET A 78 -19.74 -7.91 7.32
C MET A 78 -20.01 -6.79 6.32
N ASP A 79 -19.13 -5.80 6.22
CA ASP A 79 -19.24 -4.73 5.24
C ASP A 79 -19.25 -5.29 3.80
N ILE A 80 -18.38 -6.27 3.52
CA ILE A 80 -18.33 -6.94 2.22
C ILE A 80 -19.66 -7.64 1.91
N GLN A 81 -20.25 -8.32 2.88
CA GLN A 81 -21.48 -9.11 2.68
C GLN A 81 -22.74 -8.25 2.60
N GLN A 82 -22.84 -7.19 3.38
CA GLN A 82 -24.07 -6.40 3.55
C GLN A 82 -24.22 -5.25 2.54
N THR A 83 -23.11 -4.70 2.04
CA THR A 83 -23.15 -3.59 1.09
C THR A 83 -23.73 -4.04 -0.26
N SER A 84 -24.55 -3.22 -0.93
CA SER A 84 -25.04 -3.55 -2.28
C SER A 84 -23.87 -3.73 -3.26
N SER A 85 -24.04 -4.51 -4.35
CA SER A 85 -22.92 -4.76 -5.28
C SER A 85 -22.35 -3.47 -5.88
N LYS A 86 -23.19 -2.46 -6.17
CA LYS A 86 -22.79 -1.16 -6.72
C LYS A 86 -22.05 -0.29 -5.72
N GLU A 87 -22.57 -0.17 -4.50
CA GLU A 87 -21.88 0.57 -3.43
C GLU A 87 -20.54 -0.10 -3.11
N PHE A 88 -20.55 -1.43 -3.06
CA PHE A 88 -19.35 -2.19 -2.76
C PHE A 88 -18.27 -1.98 -3.81
N GLU A 89 -18.62 -1.97 -5.09
CA GLU A 89 -17.67 -1.67 -6.17
C GLU A 89 -17.06 -0.28 -6.02
N PHE A 90 -17.91 0.74 -5.81
CA PHE A 90 -17.44 2.11 -5.64
C PHE A 90 -16.49 2.23 -4.44
N TYR A 91 -16.81 1.60 -3.32
CA TYR A 91 -15.95 1.66 -2.14
C TYR A 91 -14.71 0.76 -2.26
N TYR A 92 -14.83 -0.42 -2.86
CA TYR A 92 -13.75 -1.40 -2.94
C TYR A 92 -12.63 -0.97 -3.86
N ASN A 93 -12.94 -0.33 -4.99
CA ASN A 93 -11.91 0.20 -5.90
C ASN A 93 -11.05 1.28 -5.25
N ASN A 94 -11.56 1.93 -4.21
CA ASN A 94 -10.86 3.01 -3.52
C ASN A 94 -10.19 2.57 -2.21
N ARG A 95 -10.42 1.33 -1.74
CA ARG A 95 -9.93 0.81 -0.45
C ARG A 95 -8.54 0.21 -0.55
N PHE A 96 -7.93 -0.06 0.62
CA PHE A 96 -6.78 -0.94 0.69
C PHE A 96 -7.18 -2.36 0.27
N ARG A 97 -6.35 -3.05 -0.55
CA ARG A 97 -6.66 -4.38 -1.09
C ARG A 97 -5.48 -5.34 -0.92
N LYS A 98 -5.68 -6.61 -1.28
CA LYS A 98 -4.63 -7.63 -1.16
C LYS A 98 -3.40 -7.33 -1.99
N GLU A 99 -3.56 -6.73 -3.15
CA GLU A 99 -2.47 -6.34 -4.05
C GLU A 99 -1.56 -5.30 -3.37
N HIS A 100 -2.15 -4.34 -2.66
CA HIS A 100 -1.40 -3.35 -1.90
C HIS A 100 -0.63 -3.99 -0.74
N ALA A 101 -1.20 -4.98 -0.05
CA ALA A 101 -0.53 -5.70 1.03
C ALA A 101 0.66 -6.54 0.52
N GLN A 102 0.47 -7.27 -0.58
CA GLN A 102 1.55 -8.00 -1.25
C GLN A 102 2.69 -7.07 -1.68
N ARG A 103 2.34 -5.89 -2.19
CA ARG A 103 3.33 -4.89 -2.60
C ARG A 103 4.10 -4.31 -1.41
N ILE A 104 3.45 -4.09 -0.27
CA ILE A 104 4.14 -3.69 0.97
C ILE A 104 5.11 -4.77 1.42
N HIS A 105 4.74 -6.06 1.34
CA HIS A 105 5.67 -7.15 1.64
C HIS A 105 6.92 -7.06 0.76
N GLN A 106 6.75 -6.88 -0.55
CA GLN A 106 7.86 -6.69 -1.49
C GLN A 106 8.71 -5.45 -1.16
N TYR A 107 8.09 -4.34 -0.73
CA TYR A 107 8.83 -3.15 -0.29
C TYR A 107 9.71 -3.44 0.92
N PHE A 108 9.17 -4.17 1.91
CA PHE A 108 9.94 -4.56 3.08
C PHE A 108 11.08 -5.52 2.75
N GLU A 109 10.85 -6.53 1.90
CA GLU A 109 11.92 -7.42 1.42
C GLU A 109 13.05 -6.64 0.74
N ARG A 110 12.71 -5.66 -0.10
CA ARG A 110 13.70 -4.78 -0.76
C ARG A 110 14.44 -3.89 0.25
N ILE A 111 13.75 -3.34 1.24
CA ILE A 111 14.37 -2.54 2.31
C ILE A 111 15.29 -3.40 3.19
N ASP A 112 14.93 -4.65 3.45
CA ASP A 112 15.72 -5.58 4.27
C ASP A 112 16.96 -6.08 3.53
N ALA A 113 16.90 -6.19 2.20
CA ALA A 113 18.06 -6.44 1.35
C ALA A 113 19.08 -5.28 1.32
N LEU A 114 18.73 -4.09 1.84
CA LEU A 114 19.57 -2.90 1.87
C LEU A 114 20.07 -2.60 3.31
N PRO A 115 21.20 -3.18 3.74
CA PRO A 115 21.67 -3.08 5.14
C PRO A 115 22.08 -1.67 5.57
N ALA A 116 22.30 -0.76 4.62
CA ALA A 116 22.56 0.65 4.90
C ALA A 116 21.32 1.35 5.47
N ILE A 117 20.10 0.86 5.18
CA ILE A 117 18.86 1.49 5.64
C ILE A 117 18.67 1.23 7.13
N ASN A 118 18.67 2.30 7.92
CA ASN A 118 18.48 2.26 9.37
C ASN A 118 17.24 3.03 9.84
N THR A 119 16.61 3.82 8.96
CA THR A 119 15.40 4.58 9.29
C THR A 119 14.37 4.37 8.19
N ILE A 120 13.16 3.97 8.55
CA ILE A 120 12.04 3.82 7.62
C ILE A 120 10.96 4.81 8.02
N TYR A 121 10.57 5.70 7.12
CA TYR A 121 9.43 6.58 7.30
C TYR A 121 8.23 6.01 6.54
N VAL A 122 7.09 5.93 7.22
CA VAL A 122 5.79 5.66 6.60
C VAL A 122 4.94 6.92 6.75
N ALA A 123 4.65 7.55 5.62
CA ALA A 123 3.93 8.81 5.53
C ALA A 123 2.52 8.61 5.00
N CYS A 124 1.58 9.46 5.43
CA CYS A 124 0.23 9.47 4.86
C CYS A 124 -0.36 10.89 4.79
N VAL A 125 -1.20 11.15 3.76
CA VAL A 125 -1.75 12.48 3.42
C VAL A 125 -2.85 12.91 4.38
N SER A 126 -4.01 12.24 4.39
CA SER A 126 -5.15 12.68 5.21
C SER A 126 -5.06 12.27 6.69
N ARG A 127 -4.57 11.06 7.01
CA ARG A 127 -4.58 10.48 8.37
C ARG A 127 -3.45 9.46 8.58
N THR A 128 -2.91 9.38 9.79
CA THR A 128 -1.79 8.46 10.09
C THR A 128 -2.20 7.00 10.31
N SER A 129 -3.48 6.64 10.23
CA SER A 129 -4.02 5.29 10.52
C SER A 129 -3.45 4.19 9.63
N ARG A 130 -3.44 4.41 8.30
CA ARG A 130 -2.83 3.49 7.32
C ARG A 130 -1.33 3.38 7.52
N ALA A 131 -0.63 4.52 7.61
CA ALA A 131 0.80 4.54 7.87
C ALA A 131 1.16 3.85 9.20
N ALA A 132 0.34 4.02 10.23
CA ALA A 132 0.49 3.36 11.52
C ALA A 132 0.29 1.85 11.42
N ALA A 133 -0.68 1.38 10.63
CA ALA A 133 -0.87 -0.05 10.35
C ALA A 133 0.38 -0.66 9.70
N ILE A 134 0.84 -0.06 8.60
CA ILE A 134 2.03 -0.51 7.87
C ILE A 134 3.27 -0.52 8.77
N ALA A 135 3.48 0.56 9.52
CA ALA A 135 4.62 0.69 10.41
C ALA A 135 4.56 -0.30 11.58
N ARG A 136 3.35 -0.52 12.14
CA ARG A 136 3.13 -1.47 13.23
C ARG A 136 3.37 -2.90 12.77
N TYR A 137 2.89 -3.28 11.58
CA TYR A 137 3.15 -4.60 11.01
C TYR A 137 4.65 -4.87 10.93
N TYR A 138 5.41 -3.99 10.28
CA TYR A 138 6.87 -4.17 10.15
C TYR A 138 7.59 -4.17 11.50
N GLN A 139 7.15 -3.32 12.43
CA GLN A 139 7.68 -3.29 13.79
C GLN A 139 7.49 -4.62 14.52
N LEU A 140 6.32 -5.24 14.42
CA LEU A 140 6.03 -6.53 15.05
C LEU A 140 6.87 -7.65 14.42
N THR A 141 6.98 -7.67 13.09
CA THR A 141 7.78 -8.67 12.35
C THR A 141 9.25 -8.63 12.75
N HIS A 142 9.82 -7.44 12.94
CA HIS A 142 11.25 -7.25 13.18
C HIS A 142 11.62 -6.89 14.63
N LYS A 143 10.65 -6.80 15.54
CA LYS A 143 10.83 -6.43 16.95
C LYS A 143 11.67 -5.15 17.13
N MET A 144 11.35 -4.11 16.38
CA MET A 144 12.10 -2.85 16.38
C MET A 144 11.37 -1.68 17.07
N PRO A 145 12.02 -0.53 17.30
CA PRO A 145 11.34 0.66 17.79
C PRO A 145 10.37 1.25 16.76
N LEU A 146 9.14 1.57 17.20
CA LEU A 146 8.14 2.33 16.45
C LEU A 146 7.98 3.71 17.08
N ILE A 147 8.20 4.75 16.28
CA ILE A 147 8.15 6.16 16.71
C ILE A 147 7.04 6.88 15.96
N GLY A 148 6.34 7.79 16.64
CA GLY A 148 5.25 8.60 16.06
C GLY A 148 3.88 8.25 16.64
N ASP A 149 2.81 8.78 16.04
CA ASP A 149 1.44 8.49 16.48
C ASP A 149 0.90 7.23 15.80
N TYR A 150 0.89 6.13 16.55
CA TYR A 150 0.36 4.83 16.13
C TYR A 150 -0.84 4.39 16.97
N ARG A 151 -1.50 5.32 17.68
CA ARG A 151 -2.63 4.99 18.59
C ARG A 151 -3.88 4.53 17.85
N ARG A 152 -4.03 4.96 16.60
CA ARG A 152 -5.14 4.58 15.72
C ARG A 152 -4.53 3.87 14.53
N ILE A 153 -4.89 2.60 14.38
CA ILE A 153 -4.41 1.72 13.32
C ILE A 153 -5.61 1.35 12.47
N ASN A 154 -5.47 1.42 11.15
CA ASN A 154 -6.49 0.92 10.23
C ASN A 154 -6.48 -0.62 10.30
N GLN A 155 -7.60 -1.22 10.70
CA GLN A 155 -7.63 -2.64 11.04
C GLN A 155 -7.69 -3.51 9.78
N SER A 156 -8.37 -3.08 8.71
CA SER A 156 -8.34 -3.77 7.42
C SER A 156 -6.94 -3.86 6.86
N VAL A 157 -6.17 -2.77 6.92
CA VAL A 157 -4.76 -2.76 6.48
C VAL A 157 -3.95 -3.76 7.30
N MET A 158 -4.11 -3.80 8.63
CA MET A 158 -3.42 -4.79 9.46
C MET A 158 -3.82 -6.23 9.11
N ASN A 159 -5.12 -6.49 8.90
CA ASN A 159 -5.61 -7.82 8.55
C ASN A 159 -5.02 -8.28 7.22
N LEU A 160 -5.06 -7.42 6.19
CA LEU A 160 -4.47 -7.69 4.88
C LEU A 160 -2.96 -7.88 4.93
N LEU A 161 -2.24 -7.13 5.77
CA LEU A 161 -0.79 -7.30 5.92
C LEU A 161 -0.43 -8.60 6.64
N ASN A 162 -1.25 -9.07 7.58
CA ASN A 162 -1.06 -10.36 8.24
C ASN A 162 -1.43 -11.54 7.33
N ASP A 163 -2.51 -11.39 6.55
CA ASP A 163 -2.99 -12.37 5.60
C ASP A 163 -3.65 -11.64 4.41
N PRO A 164 -2.95 -11.52 3.26
CA PRO A 164 -3.50 -10.86 2.07
C PRO A 164 -4.79 -11.51 1.56
N CYS A 165 -5.05 -12.78 1.87
CA CYS A 165 -6.23 -13.50 1.42
C CYS A 165 -7.39 -13.49 2.42
N CYS A 166 -7.27 -12.79 3.57
CA CYS A 166 -8.23 -12.84 4.68
C CYS A 166 -9.70 -12.51 4.32
N PHE A 167 -9.92 -11.85 3.18
CA PHE A 167 -11.25 -11.48 2.69
C PHE A 167 -11.69 -12.26 1.45
N ASP A 168 -10.85 -13.10 0.85
CA ASP A 168 -11.14 -13.79 -0.42
C ASP A 168 -12.45 -14.61 -0.35
N ASP A 169 -12.70 -15.30 0.76
CA ASP A 169 -13.96 -16.05 0.98
C ASP A 169 -15.19 -15.12 1.04
N ALA A 170 -15.06 -13.95 1.64
CA ALA A 170 -16.14 -12.97 1.71
C ALA A 170 -16.48 -12.42 0.32
N PHE A 171 -15.46 -12.19 -0.52
CA PHE A 171 -15.64 -11.80 -1.91
C PHE A 171 -16.28 -12.92 -2.75
N ALA A 172 -15.81 -14.16 -2.61
CA ALA A 172 -16.32 -15.30 -3.37
C ALA A 172 -17.81 -15.57 -3.10
N ASN A 173 -18.25 -15.34 -1.86
CA ASN A 173 -19.63 -15.53 -1.44
C ASN A 173 -20.54 -14.31 -1.69
N LYS A 174 -19.98 -13.18 -2.16
CA LYS A 174 -20.77 -12.00 -2.49
C LYS A 174 -21.60 -12.27 -3.75
N LYS A 175 -22.93 -12.20 -3.63
CA LYS A 175 -23.83 -12.27 -4.77
C LYS A 175 -23.73 -10.95 -5.55
N PHE A 176 -23.04 -10.98 -6.67
CA PHE A 176 -23.03 -9.88 -7.64
C PHE A 176 -24.22 -10.05 -8.60
N ASP A 177 -24.97 -8.98 -8.87
CA ASP A 177 -25.98 -9.00 -9.93
C ASP A 177 -25.31 -9.40 -11.26
N GLU A 178 -25.77 -10.50 -11.87
CA GLU A 178 -25.13 -11.17 -13.02
C GLU A 178 -24.98 -10.28 -14.27
N LYS A 179 -25.68 -9.14 -14.32
CA LYS A 179 -25.62 -8.18 -15.43
C LYS A 179 -24.51 -7.14 -15.28
N HIS A 180 -23.68 -7.21 -14.25
CA HIS A 180 -22.63 -6.22 -14.03
C HIS A 180 -21.40 -6.48 -14.91
N PRO A 181 -20.94 -5.50 -15.72
CA PRO A 181 -19.86 -5.69 -16.70
C PRO A 181 -18.52 -6.14 -16.11
N VAL A 182 -18.35 -5.97 -14.79
CA VAL A 182 -17.10 -6.30 -14.06
C VAL A 182 -17.11 -7.74 -13.49
N VAL A 183 -18.24 -8.47 -13.52
CA VAL A 183 -18.28 -9.89 -13.12
C VAL A 183 -17.37 -10.75 -13.99
N ALA A 184 -17.16 -10.37 -15.25
CA ALA A 184 -16.17 -10.98 -16.13
C ALA A 184 -14.73 -10.70 -15.68
N SER A 185 -14.42 -9.48 -15.25
CA SER A 185 -13.08 -9.06 -14.81
C SER A 185 -12.69 -9.65 -13.44
N ILE A 186 -13.61 -9.69 -12.48
CA ILE A 186 -13.35 -10.29 -11.15
C ILE A 186 -13.25 -11.82 -11.25
N LYS A 187 -14.11 -12.49 -12.03
CA LYS A 187 -13.96 -13.94 -12.28
C LYS A 187 -12.64 -14.25 -13.00
N SER A 188 -12.22 -13.41 -13.95
CA SER A 188 -10.93 -13.53 -14.63
C SER A 188 -9.74 -13.34 -13.67
N LEU A 189 -9.78 -12.33 -12.79
CA LEU A 189 -8.77 -12.09 -11.75
C LEU A 189 -8.69 -13.25 -10.74
N LEU A 190 -9.82 -13.75 -10.26
CA LEU A 190 -9.86 -14.89 -9.35
C LEU A 190 -9.36 -16.20 -10.02
N HIS A 191 -9.63 -16.41 -11.31
CA HIS A 191 -9.15 -17.60 -12.05
C HIS A 191 -7.64 -17.57 -12.32
N ASN A 192 -7.08 -16.39 -12.61
CA ASN A 192 -5.64 -16.23 -12.86
C ASN A 192 -4.78 -16.35 -11.58
N ILE A 193 -5.38 -16.21 -10.40
CA ILE A 193 -4.70 -16.35 -9.10
C ILE A 193 -4.70 -17.82 -8.60
N ILE A 194 -5.66 -18.65 -9.03
CA ILE A 194 -5.76 -20.06 -8.64
C ILE A 194 -4.84 -20.96 -9.48
N THR A 195 -4.34 -20.47 -10.62
CA THR A 195 -3.34 -21.19 -11.40
C THR A 195 -1.96 -20.92 -10.77
N PRO A 196 -1.20 -21.95 -10.35
CA PRO A 196 0.13 -21.71 -9.79
C PRO A 196 0.96 -20.93 -10.80
N ILE A 197 1.57 -19.83 -10.37
CA ILE A 197 2.63 -19.19 -11.14
C ILE A 197 3.70 -20.27 -11.31
N ASP A 198 3.93 -20.70 -12.54
CA ASP A 198 4.99 -21.64 -12.88
C ASP A 198 6.33 -20.98 -12.51
N MET A 199 6.84 -21.33 -11.33
CA MET A 199 8.15 -20.92 -10.81
C MET A 199 9.28 -21.78 -11.41
N SER A 200 9.17 -22.13 -12.69
CA SER A 200 10.29 -22.64 -13.45
C SER A 200 11.43 -21.62 -13.40
N PRO A 201 12.66 -22.02 -13.03
CA PRO A 201 13.78 -21.11 -12.99
C PRO A 201 14.00 -20.52 -14.40
N ILE A 202 14.06 -19.19 -14.48
CA ILE A 202 14.53 -18.50 -15.68
C ILE A 202 16.01 -18.85 -15.84
N HIS A 203 16.28 -19.93 -16.57
CA HIS A 203 17.62 -20.21 -17.08
C HIS A 203 17.89 -19.27 -18.26
N ASN A 204 18.81 -18.33 -17.99
CA ASN A 204 19.74 -17.65 -18.90
C ASN A 204 19.23 -17.15 -20.27
N LEU A 205 19.48 -15.87 -20.54
CA LEU A 205 20.49 -15.41 -21.53
C LEU A 205 20.93 -13.99 -21.21
#